data_AF-A0A7J8JI62-F1
#
_entry.id   AF-A0A7J8JI62-F1
#
_cell.length_a   1.000
_cell.length_b   1.000
_cell.length_c   1.000
_cell.angle_alpha   90.00
_cell.angle_beta   90.00
_cell.angle_gamma   90.00
#
_symmetry.space_group_name_H-M   'P 1'
#
loop_
_entity.id
_entity.type
_entity.pdbx_description
1 polymer ?
#
loop_
_entity_poly.entity_id
_entity_poly.type
_entity_poly.pdbx_seq_one_letter_code
_entity_poly.pdbx_strand_id
1 'polypeptide(L)'
;MFLSSTIPALKRLSLGLVYLVGYVLLSPHITENYFLSEDYENRSFWFRCMYILVWGKFVLYKYVTCWLVTEGVCILTGLGFNDFDENRKAKWDACANMKVWLFETTPQFTGTIASFNTNTNAWVARYIFKRLKFLGNKELSQGLSLLFLALWHGLHSGYLVCFQMEFLIVIVERQAIRLIRDSPTLSNLASITVLQPFYYLVQQTIHWLFMGYSMVAFCLFTWDKWIKVYKSIYFLGHIFFLSLLVILPYLHKAMVPRKEKLKKME
;
A
#
# COMPACT_ATOMS: atom_id res chain seq x y z
N MET A 1 2.95 -33.68 -22.56
CA MET A 1 2.47 -33.58 -21.17
C MET A 1 1.65 -32.29 -21.08
N PHE A 2 0.31 -32.38 -21.11
CA PHE A 2 -0.52 -31.19 -20.96
C PHE A 2 -0.23 -30.60 -19.57
N LEU A 3 0.32 -29.39 -19.53
CA LEU A 3 0.50 -28.64 -18.30
C LEU A 3 -0.89 -28.43 -17.69
N SER A 4 -1.19 -29.12 -16.60
CA SER A 4 -2.49 -29.01 -15.95
C SER A 4 -2.60 -27.65 -15.25
N SER A 5 -3.12 -26.67 -15.98
CA SER A 5 -3.40 -25.31 -15.50
C SER A 5 -4.67 -25.23 -14.65
N THR A 6 -5.49 -26.29 -14.67
CA THR A 6 -6.80 -26.36 -14.00
C THR A 6 -6.68 -26.21 -12.48
N ILE A 7 -5.75 -26.92 -11.84
CA ILE A 7 -5.57 -26.85 -10.38
C ILE A 7 -5.11 -25.44 -9.95
N PRO A 8 -4.06 -24.84 -10.55
CA PRO A 8 -3.67 -23.45 -10.25
C PRO A 8 -4.80 -22.43 -10.52
N ALA A 9 -5.56 -22.60 -11.61
CA ALA A 9 -6.70 -21.75 -11.93
C ALA A 9 -7.79 -21.83 -10.86
N LEU A 10 -8.18 -23.05 -10.46
CA LEU A 10 -9.17 -23.27 -9.41
C LEU A 10 -8.71 -22.70 -8.06
N LYS A 11 -7.41 -22.81 -7.72
CA LYS A 11 -6.87 -22.19 -6.50
C LYS A 11 -7.06 -20.67 -6.51
N ARG A 12 -6.77 -20.00 -7.63
CA ARG A 12 -6.96 -18.55 -7.78
C ARG A 12 -8.44 -18.17 -7.72
N LEU A 13 -9.30 -18.91 -8.42
CA LEU A 13 -10.74 -18.72 -8.38
C LEU A 13 -11.30 -18.87 -6.95
N SER A 14 -10.99 -19.96 -6.26
CA SER A 14 -11.46 -20.21 -4.90
C SER A 14 -11.02 -19.11 -3.94
N LEU A 15 -9.77 -18.63 -4.06
CA LEU A 15 -9.29 -17.52 -3.25
C LEU A 15 -10.06 -16.23 -3.56
N GLY A 16 -10.31 -15.93 -4.84
CA GLY A 16 -11.15 -14.82 -5.27
C GLY A 16 -12.57 -14.89 -4.70
N LEU A 17 -13.18 -16.08 -4.67
CA LEU A 17 -14.50 -16.31 -4.08
C LEU A 17 -14.52 -16.09 -2.56
N VAL A 18 -13.45 -16.45 -1.84
CA VAL A 18 -13.34 -16.14 -0.39
C VAL A 18 -13.36 -14.63 -0.15
N TYR A 19 -12.59 -13.87 -0.94
CA TYR A 19 -12.62 -12.40 -0.87
C TYR A 19 -13.97 -11.82 -1.28
N LEU A 20 -14.64 -12.40 -2.28
CA LEU A 20 -15.97 -11.99 -2.71
C LEU A 20 -17.00 -12.16 -1.58
N VAL A 21 -17.02 -13.33 -0.95
CA VAL A 21 -17.94 -13.60 0.17
C VAL A 21 -17.66 -12.64 1.31
N GLY A 22 -16.40 -12.44 1.69
CA GLY A 22 -16.02 -11.43 2.69
C GLY A 22 -16.52 -10.03 2.34
N TYR A 23 -16.33 -9.60 1.09
CA TYR A 23 -16.78 -8.29 0.62
C TYR A 23 -18.31 -8.16 0.62
N VAL A 24 -19.05 -9.17 0.15
CA VAL A 24 -20.53 -9.15 0.10
C VAL A 24 -21.12 -9.12 1.51
N LEU A 25 -20.53 -9.85 2.46
CA LEU A 25 -21.01 -9.85 3.84
C LEU A 25 -20.70 -8.55 4.57
N LEU A 26 -19.55 -7.91 4.29
CA LEU A 26 -19.10 -6.74 5.04
C LEU A 26 -19.50 -5.40 4.41
N SER A 27 -19.64 -5.32 3.09
CA SER A 27 -19.95 -4.09 2.38
C SER A 27 -21.28 -3.41 2.78
N PRO A 28 -22.35 -4.13 3.20
CA PRO A 28 -23.55 -3.48 3.72
C PRO A 28 -23.34 -2.82 5.09
N HIS A 29 -22.37 -3.31 5.88
CA HIS A 29 -22.11 -2.84 7.24
C HIS A 29 -21.02 -1.77 7.30
N ILE A 30 -20.04 -1.84 6.39
CA ILE A 30 -18.87 -0.97 6.37
C ILE A 30 -18.88 -0.19 5.06
N THR A 31 -19.69 0.87 5.03
CA THR A 31 -19.97 1.65 3.82
C THR A 31 -19.13 2.92 3.76
N GLU A 32 -18.84 3.37 2.54
CA GLU A 32 -18.26 4.69 2.28
C GLU A 32 -19.24 5.84 2.55
N ASN A 33 -20.55 5.58 2.45
CA ASN A 33 -21.59 6.58 2.75
C ASN A 33 -21.67 6.94 4.24
N TYR A 34 -21.34 5.99 5.14
CA TYR A 34 -21.33 6.25 6.58
C TYR A 34 -20.39 7.39 6.97
N PHE A 35 -19.28 7.59 6.24
CA PHE A 35 -18.38 8.72 6.45
C PHE A 35 -19.04 10.10 6.34
N LEU A 36 -20.15 10.18 5.60
CA LEU A 36 -20.89 11.42 5.35
C LEU A 36 -22.12 11.56 6.25
N SER A 37 -22.32 10.62 7.19
CA SER A 37 -23.44 10.65 8.13
C SER A 37 -23.12 11.49 9.36
N GLU A 38 -24.17 12.07 9.95
CA GLU A 38 -24.07 12.79 11.23
C GLU A 38 -23.64 11.85 12.38
N ASP A 39 -24.04 10.57 12.34
CA ASP A 39 -23.61 9.60 13.34
C ASP A 39 -22.09 9.47 13.34
N TYR A 40 -21.45 9.27 12.18
CA TYR A 40 -20.00 9.19 12.08
C TYR A 40 -19.31 10.45 12.62
N GLU A 41 -19.84 11.64 12.30
CA GLU A 41 -19.30 12.90 12.76
C GLU A 41 -19.35 13.04 14.29
N ASN A 42 -20.43 12.56 14.92
CA ASN A 42 -20.66 12.60 16.37
C ASN A 42 -19.90 11.51 17.14
N ARG A 43 -19.28 10.53 16.46
CA ARG A 43 -18.46 9.51 17.13
C ARG A 43 -17.14 10.10 17.62
N SER A 44 -16.55 9.42 18.61
CA SER A 44 -15.24 9.82 19.15
C SER A 44 -14.15 9.78 18.06
N PHE A 45 -13.12 10.59 18.24
CA PHE A 45 -11.98 10.66 17.32
C PHE A 45 -11.38 9.27 17.02
N TRP A 46 -11.14 8.46 18.06
CA TRP A 46 -10.57 7.13 17.91
C TRP A 46 -11.48 6.17 17.15
N PHE A 47 -12.80 6.25 17.37
CA PHE A 47 -13.75 5.46 16.59
C PHE A 47 -13.68 5.83 15.10
N ARG A 48 -13.65 7.12 14.76
CA ARG A 48 -13.53 7.60 13.38
C ARG A 48 -12.26 7.10 12.70
N CYS A 49 -11.12 7.12 13.41
CA CYS A 49 -9.86 6.56 12.91
C CYS A 49 -9.92 5.04 12.72
N MET A 50 -10.46 4.30 13.70
CA MET A 50 -10.59 2.84 13.61
C MET A 50 -11.53 2.43 12.47
N TYR A 51 -12.61 3.17 12.25
CA TYR A 51 -13.50 2.93 11.12
C TYR A 51 -12.77 3.13 9.78
N ILE A 52 -11.96 4.18 9.63
CA ILE A 52 -11.14 4.41 8.42
C ILE A 52 -10.16 3.25 8.18
N LEU A 53 -9.49 2.77 9.22
CA LEU A 53 -8.56 1.63 9.15
C LEU A 53 -9.27 0.38 8.63
N VAL A 54 -10.38 0.03 9.28
CA VAL A 54 -11.15 -1.18 8.99
C VAL A 54 -11.78 -1.10 7.58
N TRP A 55 -12.44 0.02 7.27
CA TRP A 55 -13.01 0.29 5.95
C TRP A 55 -11.95 0.26 4.85
N GLY A 56 -10.78 0.85 5.09
CA GLY A 56 -9.68 0.93 4.13
C GLY A 56 -9.16 -0.43 3.69
N LYS A 57 -9.16 -1.41 4.60
CA LYS A 57 -8.82 -2.80 4.26
C LYS A 57 -9.90 -3.45 3.40
N PHE A 58 -11.17 -3.33 3.82
CA PHE A 58 -12.28 -4.01 3.16
C PHE A 58 -12.66 -3.42 1.80
N VAL A 59 -12.53 -2.12 1.59
CA VAL A 59 -12.84 -1.49 0.30
C VAL A 59 -11.95 -2.03 -0.82
N LEU A 60 -10.75 -2.52 -0.50
CA LEU A 60 -9.83 -3.11 -1.46
C LEU A 60 -10.21 -4.55 -1.86
N TYR A 61 -11.02 -5.25 -1.06
CA TYR A 61 -11.37 -6.66 -1.30
C TYR A 61 -12.17 -6.86 -2.60
N LYS A 62 -12.95 -5.85 -3.04
CA LYS A 62 -13.62 -5.88 -4.35
C LYS A 62 -12.63 -5.98 -5.51
N TYR A 63 -11.50 -5.26 -5.43
CA TYR A 63 -10.46 -5.32 -6.46
C TYR A 63 -9.66 -6.62 -6.38
N VAL A 64 -9.32 -7.06 -5.16
CA VAL A 64 -8.65 -8.35 -4.93
C VAL A 64 -9.45 -9.49 -5.55
N THR A 65 -10.77 -9.49 -5.32
CA THR A 65 -11.71 -10.44 -5.93
C THR A 65 -11.61 -10.44 -7.44
N CYS A 66 -11.80 -9.29 -8.08
CA CYS A 66 -11.78 -9.17 -9.54
C CYS A 66 -10.46 -9.70 -10.13
N TRP A 67 -9.32 -9.32 -9.55
CA TRP A 67 -8.03 -9.80 -10.05
C TRP A 67 -7.82 -11.28 -9.88
N LEU A 68 -8.16 -11.86 -8.72
CA LEU A 68 -7.97 -13.30 -8.50
C LEU A 68 -8.85 -14.14 -9.43
N VAL A 69 -10.09 -13.71 -9.66
CA VAL A 69 -10.99 -14.39 -10.60
C VAL A 69 -10.46 -14.29 -12.03
N THR A 70 -10.05 -13.09 -12.48
CA THR A 70 -9.47 -12.91 -13.82
C THR A 70 -8.15 -13.65 -14.00
N GLU A 71 -7.29 -13.68 -12.98
CA GLU A 71 -6.07 -14.49 -12.96
C GLU A 71 -6.39 -15.97 -13.17
N GLY A 72 -7.41 -16.51 -12.49
CA GLY A 72 -7.88 -17.87 -12.68
C GLY A 72 -8.24 -18.17 -14.15
N VAL A 73 -8.94 -17.24 -14.82
CA VAL A 73 -9.27 -17.36 -16.25
C VAL A 73 -8.02 -17.33 -17.12
N CYS A 74 -7.10 -16.38 -16.90
CA CYS A 74 -5.83 -16.30 -17.64
C CYS A 74 -4.99 -17.57 -17.51
N ILE A 75 -4.97 -18.18 -16.33
CA ILE A 75 -4.26 -19.44 -16.09
C ILE A 75 -4.95 -20.57 -16.87
N LEU A 76 -6.27 -20.67 -16.79
CA LEU A 76 -7.04 -21.72 -17.46
C LEU A 76 -6.84 -21.68 -18.99
N THR A 77 -6.77 -20.48 -19.58
CA THR A 77 -6.56 -20.27 -21.01
C THR A 77 -5.08 -20.34 -21.44
N GLY A 78 -4.16 -20.58 -20.51
CA GLY A 78 -2.73 -20.70 -20.79
C GLY A 78 -1.94 -19.39 -20.80
N LEU A 79 -2.61 -18.23 -20.80
CA LEU A 79 -1.98 -16.90 -20.79
C LEU A 79 -1.18 -16.61 -19.51
N GLY A 80 -1.52 -17.27 -18.40
CA GLY A 80 -0.83 -17.11 -17.13
C GLY A 80 0.53 -17.81 -17.05
N PHE A 81 0.92 -18.63 -18.03
CA PHE A 81 2.19 -19.33 -18.02
C PHE A 81 3.37 -18.36 -18.16
N ASN A 82 4.38 -18.50 -17.30
CA ASN A 82 5.57 -17.67 -17.30
C ASN A 82 6.83 -18.50 -17.56
N ASP A 83 7.16 -19.42 -16.64
CA ASP A 83 8.36 -20.25 -16.70
C ASP A 83 8.18 -21.51 -15.83
N PHE A 84 9.19 -22.38 -15.78
CA PHE A 84 9.28 -23.48 -14.83
C PHE A 84 10.06 -23.07 -13.57
N ASP A 85 9.70 -23.63 -12.42
CA ASP A 85 10.50 -23.54 -11.20
C ASP A 85 11.66 -24.55 -11.20
N GLU A 86 12.49 -24.49 -10.16
CA GLU A 86 13.64 -25.40 -9.96
C GLU A 86 13.21 -26.88 -9.92
N ASN A 87 11.95 -27.16 -9.57
CA ASN A 87 11.36 -28.49 -9.51
C ASN A 87 10.60 -28.85 -10.81
N ARG A 88 10.79 -28.09 -11.90
CA ARG A 88 10.09 -28.25 -13.19
C ARG A 88 8.56 -28.14 -13.10
N LYS A 89 8.03 -27.43 -12.11
CA LYS A 89 6.60 -27.07 -12.04
C LYS A 89 6.38 -25.74 -12.75
N ALA A 90 5.32 -25.64 -13.52
CA ALA A 90 4.98 -24.39 -14.19
C ALA A 90 4.54 -23.30 -13.22
N LYS A 91 5.10 -22.12 -13.41
CA LYS A 91 4.71 -20.88 -12.77
C LYS A 91 3.60 -20.23 -13.58
N TRP A 92 2.51 -19.96 -12.88
CA TRP A 92 1.27 -19.42 -13.43
C TRP A 92 1.05 -17.98 -12.93
N ASP A 93 2.04 -17.12 -13.13
CA ASP A 93 2.08 -15.77 -12.57
C ASP A 93 2.35 -14.66 -13.60
N ALA A 94 2.39 -14.97 -14.90
CA ALA A 94 2.64 -13.98 -15.95
C ALA A 94 1.59 -12.85 -15.95
N CYS A 95 0.32 -13.20 -15.69
CA CYS A 95 -0.79 -12.25 -15.60
C CYS A 95 -1.17 -11.92 -14.15
N ALA A 96 -0.35 -12.28 -13.15
CA ALA A 96 -0.67 -11.99 -11.75
C ALA A 96 -0.69 -10.48 -11.50
N ASN A 97 -1.82 -10.00 -10.98
CA ASN A 97 -2.04 -8.64 -10.49
C ASN A 97 -2.08 -8.56 -8.97
N MET A 98 -2.19 -9.70 -8.28
CA MET A 98 -2.32 -9.78 -6.84
C MET A 98 -1.36 -10.79 -6.21
N LYS A 99 -0.56 -10.32 -5.25
CA LYS A 99 0.26 -11.14 -4.35
C LYS A 99 -0.39 -11.19 -2.96
N VAL A 100 -1.40 -12.03 -2.82
CA VAL A 100 -2.29 -12.09 -1.64
C VAL A 100 -1.55 -12.17 -0.30
N TRP A 101 -0.57 -13.07 -0.19
CA TRP A 101 0.17 -13.23 1.07
C TRP A 101 0.91 -11.96 1.47
N LEU A 102 1.58 -11.30 0.50
CA LEU A 102 2.28 -10.04 0.76
C LEU A 102 1.28 -8.93 1.10
N PHE A 103 0.15 -8.86 0.40
CA PHE A 103 -0.91 -7.89 0.65
C PHE A 103 -1.49 -7.99 2.08
N GLU A 104 -1.74 -9.21 2.57
CA GLU A 104 -2.32 -9.43 3.90
C GLU A 104 -1.33 -9.26 5.05
N THR A 105 -0.04 -9.53 4.81
CA THR A 105 0.97 -9.60 5.87
C THR A 105 1.96 -8.43 5.88
N THR A 106 2.06 -7.65 4.80
CA THR A 106 3.06 -6.58 4.77
C THR A 106 2.72 -5.45 5.75
N PRO A 107 3.64 -5.05 6.64
CA PRO A 107 3.46 -3.90 7.52
C PRO A 107 3.88 -2.58 6.84
N GLN A 108 4.18 -2.60 5.54
CA GLN A 108 4.77 -1.48 4.79
C GLN A 108 3.84 -1.04 3.66
N PHE A 109 3.75 0.27 3.46
CA PHE A 109 2.99 0.88 2.37
C PHE A 109 3.54 0.45 1.00
N THR A 110 4.87 0.43 0.84
CA THR A 110 5.51 -0.08 -0.38
C THR A 110 5.26 -1.56 -0.63
N GLY A 111 5.02 -2.36 0.42
CA GLY A 111 4.64 -3.77 0.28
C GLY A 111 3.23 -3.93 -0.31
N THR A 112 2.29 -3.08 0.09
CA THR A 112 0.94 -3.06 -0.49
C THR A 112 0.97 -2.62 -1.96
N ILE A 113 1.74 -1.58 -2.30
CA ILE A 113 1.99 -1.20 -3.70
C ILE A 113 2.63 -2.36 -4.48
N ALA A 114 3.59 -3.08 -3.89
CA ALA A 114 4.27 -4.19 -4.56
C ALA A 114 3.42 -5.48 -4.71
N SER A 115 2.26 -5.54 -4.06
CA SER A 115 1.36 -6.69 -4.07
C SER A 115 0.03 -6.45 -4.78
N PHE A 116 -0.41 -5.19 -4.88
CA PHE A 116 -1.70 -4.79 -5.42
C PHE A 116 -1.51 -4.14 -6.80
N ASN A 117 -2.27 -4.58 -7.81
CA ASN A 117 -2.20 -4.08 -9.19
C ASN A 117 -0.81 -4.18 -9.84
N THR A 118 -0.14 -5.33 -9.70
CA THR A 118 1.29 -5.46 -10.02
C THR A 118 1.64 -5.21 -11.49
N ASN A 119 0.78 -5.56 -12.45
CA ASN A 119 1.09 -5.28 -13.87
C ASN A 119 1.01 -3.79 -14.19
N THR A 120 0.04 -3.06 -13.65
CA THR A 120 -0.02 -1.60 -13.82
C THR A 120 1.18 -0.93 -13.18
N ASN A 121 1.61 -1.36 -11.99
CA ASN A 121 2.80 -0.83 -11.34
C ASN A 121 4.06 -1.09 -12.19
N ALA A 122 4.20 -2.30 -12.76
CA ALA A 122 5.29 -2.62 -13.67
C ALA A 122 5.23 -1.83 -14.98
N TRP A 123 4.03 -1.58 -15.51
CA TRP A 123 3.79 -0.78 -16.70
C TRP A 123 4.20 0.69 -16.47
N VAL A 124 3.70 1.33 -15.41
CA VAL A 124 4.09 2.70 -15.05
C VAL A 124 5.59 2.81 -14.78
N ALA A 125 6.17 1.83 -14.08
CA ALA A 125 7.61 1.79 -13.84
C ALA A 125 8.43 1.76 -15.15
N ARG A 126 8.00 0.97 -16.14
CA ARG A 126 8.71 0.83 -17.43
C ARG A 126 8.47 2.00 -18.37
N TYR A 127 7.22 2.42 -18.51
CA TYR A 127 6.81 3.34 -19.58
C TYR A 127 6.74 4.80 -19.14
N ILE A 128 6.65 5.09 -17.85
CA ILE A 128 6.62 6.47 -17.33
C ILE A 128 7.89 6.74 -16.52
N PHE A 129 8.03 6.09 -15.35
CA PHE A 129 9.10 6.38 -14.40
C PHE A 129 10.51 6.27 -14.99
N LYS A 130 10.85 5.13 -15.63
CA LYS A 130 12.18 4.94 -16.25
C LYS A 130 12.42 5.88 -17.43
N ARG A 131 11.37 6.30 -18.14
CA ARG A 131 11.49 7.25 -19.26
C ARG A 131 11.74 8.67 -18.78
N LEU A 132 11.31 9.01 -17.56
CA LEU A 132 11.60 10.30 -16.91
C LEU A 132 13.02 10.39 -16.34
N LYS A 133 13.91 9.43 -16.63
CA LYS A 133 15.32 9.44 -16.17
C LYS A 133 16.08 10.70 -16.60
N PHE A 134 15.71 11.32 -17.72
CA PHE A 134 16.34 12.55 -18.22
C PHE A 134 16.24 13.74 -17.25
N LEU A 135 15.30 13.70 -16.30
CA LEU A 135 15.13 14.75 -15.29
C LEU A 135 16.24 14.75 -14.23
N GLY A 136 17.06 13.70 -14.14
CA GLY A 136 18.17 13.61 -13.17
C GLY A 136 17.75 13.51 -11.70
N ASN A 137 16.44 13.52 -11.39
CA ASN A 137 15.91 13.49 -10.03
C ASN A 137 14.88 12.37 -9.88
N LYS A 138 15.23 11.34 -9.10
CA LYS A 138 14.40 10.16 -8.85
C LYS A 138 13.04 10.50 -8.21
N GLU A 139 13.02 11.45 -7.26
CA GLU A 139 11.81 11.84 -6.56
C GLU A 139 10.86 12.59 -7.48
N LEU A 140 11.41 13.47 -8.33
CA LEU A 140 10.62 14.16 -9.36
C LEU A 140 10.04 13.15 -10.38
N SER A 141 10.84 12.19 -10.86
CA SER A 141 10.36 11.13 -11.75
C SER A 141 9.25 10.30 -11.09
N GLN A 142 9.36 9.99 -9.78
CA GLN A 142 8.32 9.28 -9.04
C GLN A 142 7.05 10.12 -8.90
N GLY A 143 7.16 11.39 -8.50
CA GLY A 143 6.03 12.30 -8.35
C GLY A 143 5.24 12.48 -9.65
N LEU A 144 5.92 12.66 -10.78
CA LEU A 144 5.28 12.73 -12.10
C LEU A 144 4.63 11.41 -12.52
N SER A 145 5.20 10.26 -12.13
CA SER A 145 4.58 8.95 -12.42
C SER A 145 3.29 8.75 -11.64
N LEU A 146 3.25 9.20 -10.38
CA LEU A 146 2.06 9.15 -9.54
C LEU A 146 1.01 10.18 -9.98
N LEU A 147 1.44 11.36 -10.43
CA LEU A 147 0.55 12.34 -11.04
C LEU A 147 -0.10 11.78 -12.31
N PHE A 148 0.68 11.11 -13.16
CA PHE A 148 0.13 10.39 -14.32
C PHE A 148 -0.91 9.34 -13.91
N LEU A 149 -0.63 8.53 -12.88
CA LEU A 149 -1.58 7.55 -12.36
C LEU A 149 -2.87 8.21 -11.84
N ALA A 150 -2.77 9.33 -11.13
CA ALA A 150 -3.93 10.07 -10.68
C ALA A 150 -4.82 10.51 -11.86
N LEU A 151 -4.22 11.09 -12.90
CA LEU A 151 -4.94 11.49 -14.10
C LEU A 151 -5.49 10.31 -14.90
N TRP A 152 -4.77 9.19 -14.93
CA TRP A 152 -5.21 7.94 -15.57
C TRP A 152 -6.46 7.37 -14.89
N HIS A 153 -6.58 7.51 -13.56
CA HIS A 153 -7.79 7.16 -12.82
C HIS A 153 -8.94 8.13 -13.07
N GLY A 154 -8.65 9.42 -13.29
CA GLY A 154 -9.61 10.44 -13.72
C GLY A 154 -9.29 11.83 -13.18
N LEU A 155 -10.19 12.78 -13.43
CA LEU A 155 -10.01 14.20 -13.04
C LEU A 155 -10.64 14.57 -11.70
N HIS A 156 -11.13 13.59 -10.95
CA HIS A 156 -11.67 13.82 -9.61
C HIS A 156 -10.56 14.15 -8.62
N SER A 157 -10.80 15.18 -7.79
CA SER A 157 -9.85 15.66 -6.78
C SER A 157 -9.32 14.56 -5.85
N GLY A 158 -10.15 13.56 -5.56
CA GLY A 158 -9.81 12.44 -4.69
C GLY A 158 -8.63 11.61 -5.17
N TYR A 159 -8.49 11.44 -6.49
CA TYR A 159 -7.37 10.69 -7.07
C TYR A 159 -6.04 11.44 -6.84
N LEU A 160 -6.02 12.75 -7.10
CA LEU A 160 -4.83 13.56 -6.87
C LEU A 160 -4.37 13.48 -5.40
N VAL A 161 -5.31 13.55 -4.46
CA VAL A 161 -5.01 13.48 -3.01
C VAL A 161 -4.50 12.09 -2.62
N CYS A 162 -5.11 11.01 -3.13
CA CYS A 162 -4.66 9.65 -2.84
C CYS A 162 -3.22 9.40 -3.30
N PHE A 163 -2.89 9.77 -4.54
CA PHE A 163 -1.54 9.58 -5.09
C PHE A 163 -0.52 10.56 -4.51
N GLN A 164 -0.95 11.75 -4.07
CA GLN A 164 -0.11 12.64 -3.27
C GLN A 164 0.25 12.01 -1.92
N MET A 165 -0.73 11.43 -1.23
CA MET A 165 -0.48 10.71 0.02
C MET A 165 0.44 9.53 -0.19
N GLU A 166 0.24 8.72 -1.24
CA GLU A 166 1.17 7.66 -1.62
C GLU A 166 2.60 8.18 -1.76
N PHE A 167 2.80 9.28 -2.51
CA PHE A 167 4.13 9.87 -2.70
C PHE A 167 4.78 10.25 -1.37
N LEU A 168 4.02 10.96 -0.52
CA LEU A 168 4.48 11.42 0.78
C LEU A 168 4.83 10.26 1.72
N ILE A 169 3.94 9.27 1.83
CA ILE A 169 4.12 8.10 2.69
C ILE A 169 5.35 7.30 2.24
N VAL A 170 5.52 7.07 0.94
CA VAL A 170 6.65 6.30 0.41
C VAL A 170 7.98 7.02 0.66
N ILE A 171 8.04 8.35 0.57
CA ILE A 171 9.24 9.12 0.93
C ILE A 171 9.56 8.93 2.42
N VAL A 172 8.57 9.14 3.29
CA VAL A 172 8.73 9.03 4.75
C VAL A 172 9.13 7.61 5.15
N GLU A 173 8.48 6.59 4.60
CA GLU A 173 8.79 5.18 4.86
C GLU A 173 10.25 4.87 4.51
N ARG A 174 10.74 5.33 3.35
CA ARG A 174 12.17 5.17 2.98
C ARG A 174 13.11 5.91 3.92
N GLN A 175 12.73 7.08 4.43
CA GLN A 175 13.54 7.80 5.42
C GLN A 175 13.58 7.06 6.75
N ALA A 176 12.43 6.57 7.24
CA ALA A 176 12.33 5.82 8.49
C ALA A 176 13.12 4.50 8.43
N ILE A 177 12.98 3.72 7.34
CA ILE A 177 13.75 2.48 7.14
C ILE A 177 15.27 2.77 7.13
N ARG A 178 15.70 3.83 6.45
CA ARG A 178 17.12 4.23 6.44
C ARG A 178 17.60 4.63 7.83
N LEU A 179 16.82 5.40 8.58
CA LEU A 179 17.16 5.79 9.95
C LEU A 179 17.32 4.56 10.87
N ILE A 180 16.37 3.63 10.84
CA ILE A 180 16.42 2.41 11.66
C ILE A 180 17.63 1.56 11.30
N ARG A 181 17.90 1.39 10.00
CA ARG A 181 19.04 0.58 9.51
C ARG A 181 20.39 1.22 9.83
N ASP A 182 20.53 2.52 9.63
CA ASP A 182 21.82 3.22 9.71
C ASP A 182 22.17 3.63 11.15
N SER A 183 21.20 3.69 12.06
CA SER A 183 21.43 4.01 13.48
C SER A 183 21.68 2.73 14.29
N PRO A 184 22.86 2.56 14.93
CA PRO A 184 23.15 1.36 15.73
C PRO A 184 22.15 1.13 16.87
N THR A 185 21.69 2.20 17.53
CA THR A 185 20.73 2.11 18.64
C THR A 185 19.37 1.61 18.17
N LEU A 186 18.84 2.18 17.08
CA LEU A 186 17.55 1.76 16.52
C LEU A 186 17.64 0.37 15.88
N SER A 187 18.73 0.06 15.19
CA SER A 187 18.97 -1.26 14.60
C SER A 187 19.01 -2.35 15.67
N ASN A 188 19.72 -2.11 16.78
CA ASN A 188 19.76 -3.03 17.93
C ASN A 188 18.38 -3.18 18.60
N LEU A 189 17.63 -2.09 18.77
CA LEU A 189 16.28 -2.14 19.33
C LEU A 189 15.30 -2.89 18.40
N ALA A 190 15.45 -2.71 17.09
CA ALA A 190 14.65 -3.34 16.06
C ALA A 190 15.02 -4.82 15.83
N SER A 191 16.17 -5.30 16.31
CA SER A 191 16.58 -6.71 16.20
C SER A 191 16.12 -7.57 17.39
N ILE A 192 15.56 -6.97 18.44
CA ILE A 192 15.04 -7.71 19.60
C ILE A 192 13.83 -8.56 19.19
N THR A 193 14.00 -9.89 19.18
CA THR A 193 13.00 -10.86 18.71
C THR A 193 11.68 -10.78 19.49
N VAL A 194 11.75 -10.61 20.81
CA VAL A 194 10.57 -10.56 21.69
C VAL A 194 9.67 -9.35 21.37
N LEU A 195 10.24 -8.27 20.82
CA LEU A 195 9.50 -7.06 20.45
C LEU A 195 8.93 -7.11 19.03
N GLN A 196 9.31 -8.09 18.21
CA GLN A 196 8.86 -8.18 16.81
C GLN A 196 7.32 -8.26 16.66
N PRO A 197 6.59 -9.07 17.44
CA PRO A 197 5.12 -9.10 17.31
C PRO A 197 4.48 -7.76 17.66
N PHE A 198 5.04 -7.04 18.63
CA PHE A 198 4.58 -5.72 19.02
C PHE A 198 4.86 -4.69 17.91
N TYR A 199 6.08 -4.66 17.37
CA TYR A 199 6.41 -3.78 16.24
C TYR A 199 5.54 -4.06 15.03
N TYR A 200 5.32 -5.34 14.71
CA TYR A 200 4.45 -5.75 13.62
C TYR A 200 3.02 -5.23 13.81
N LEU A 201 2.44 -5.37 15.01
CA LEU A 201 1.10 -4.88 15.31
C LEU A 201 0.98 -3.36 15.17
N VAL A 202 1.96 -2.62 15.69
CA VAL A 202 2.01 -1.16 15.59
C VAL A 202 2.15 -0.72 14.12
N GLN A 203 3.06 -1.34 13.38
CA GLN A 203 3.26 -1.03 11.97
C GLN A 203 2.03 -1.39 11.13
N GLN A 204 1.38 -2.54 11.37
CA GLN A 204 0.14 -2.92 10.69
C GLN A 204 -0.99 -1.92 10.96
N THR A 205 -1.11 -1.46 12.20
CA THR A 205 -2.14 -0.47 12.58
C THR A 205 -1.91 0.86 11.85
N ILE A 206 -0.67 1.35 11.86
CA ILE A 206 -0.26 2.57 11.12
C ILE A 206 -0.50 2.38 9.62
N HIS A 207 -0.07 1.24 9.07
CA HIS A 207 -0.19 0.91 7.66
C HIS A 207 -1.65 0.96 7.20
N TRP A 208 -2.55 0.18 7.82
CA TRP A 208 -3.95 0.14 7.40
C TRP A 208 -4.72 1.42 7.70
N LEU A 209 -4.39 2.13 8.78
CA LEU A 209 -4.98 3.45 9.05
C LEU A 209 -4.69 4.41 7.90
N PHE A 210 -3.44 4.47 7.44
CA PHE A 210 -3.04 5.43 6.42
C PHE A 210 -3.25 4.97 4.98
N MET A 211 -3.31 3.65 4.73
CA MET A 211 -3.94 3.10 3.52
C MET A 211 -5.40 3.56 3.45
N GLY A 212 -6.19 3.32 4.51
CA GLY A 212 -7.59 3.74 4.58
C GLY A 212 -7.75 5.25 4.42
N TYR A 213 -6.94 6.04 5.13
CA TYR A 213 -6.92 7.51 5.02
C TYR A 213 -6.72 7.98 3.58
N SER A 214 -5.77 7.36 2.85
CA SER A 214 -5.52 7.69 1.44
C SER A 214 -6.70 7.28 0.54
N MET A 215 -7.28 6.10 0.82
CA MET A 215 -8.43 5.59 0.07
C MET A 215 -9.71 6.39 0.25
N VAL A 216 -9.91 7.09 1.39
CA VAL A 216 -11.10 7.93 1.62
C VAL A 216 -11.28 8.94 0.49
N ALA A 217 -10.21 9.67 0.12
CA ALA A 217 -10.27 10.63 -0.96
C ALA A 217 -10.53 9.94 -2.31
N PHE A 218 -9.81 8.83 -2.57
CA PHE A 218 -9.95 8.05 -3.79
C PHE A 218 -11.39 7.56 -4.02
N CYS A 219 -12.05 7.03 -2.99
CA CYS A 219 -13.39 6.44 -3.12
C CYS A 219 -14.53 7.47 -3.04
N LEU A 220 -14.34 8.60 -2.35
CA LEU A 220 -15.36 9.65 -2.28
C LEU A 220 -15.32 10.62 -3.46
N PHE A 221 -14.24 10.59 -4.26
CA PHE A 221 -14.01 11.34 -5.50
C PHE A 221 -13.96 12.88 -5.37
N THR A 222 -14.98 13.51 -4.79
CA THR A 222 -15.19 14.96 -4.83
C THR A 222 -14.73 15.66 -3.54
N TRP A 223 -14.19 16.87 -3.71
CA TRP A 223 -13.62 17.69 -2.63
C TRP A 223 -14.56 17.85 -1.44
N ASP A 224 -15.82 18.19 -1.71
CA ASP A 224 -16.86 18.42 -0.71
C ASP A 224 -17.12 17.21 0.20
N LYS A 225 -16.88 15.98 -0.28
CA LYS A 225 -17.09 14.75 0.47
C LYS A 225 -15.88 14.40 1.31
N TRP A 226 -14.72 14.22 0.69
CA TRP A 226 -13.54 13.73 1.43
C TRP A 226 -12.98 14.78 2.40
N ILE A 227 -13.18 16.09 2.13
CA ILE A 227 -12.72 17.14 3.05
C ILE A 227 -13.47 17.08 4.39
N LYS A 228 -14.75 16.69 4.40
CA LYS A 228 -15.54 16.54 5.64
C LYS A 228 -14.93 15.46 6.52
N VAL A 229 -14.59 14.31 5.91
CA VAL A 229 -13.96 13.20 6.62
C VAL A 229 -12.59 13.61 7.17
N TYR A 230 -11.76 14.25 6.35
CA TYR A 230 -10.43 14.70 6.79
C TYR A 230 -10.50 15.73 7.91
N LYS A 231 -11.44 16.68 7.85
CA LYS A 231 -11.68 17.64 8.93
C LYS A 231 -12.10 16.94 10.23
N SER A 232 -12.95 15.92 10.16
CA SER A 232 -13.42 15.18 11.35
C SER A 232 -12.27 14.51 12.13
N ILE A 233 -11.18 14.14 11.44
CA ILE A 233 -9.98 13.57 12.06
C ILE A 233 -8.78 14.54 11.98
N TYR A 234 -9.04 15.84 11.87
CA TYR A 234 -8.04 16.91 11.92
C TYR A 234 -6.87 16.72 10.94
N PHE A 235 -7.12 16.17 9.75
CA PHE A 235 -6.09 15.86 8.75
C PHE A 235 -4.93 15.01 9.30
N LEU A 236 -5.23 14.08 10.23
CA LEU A 236 -4.25 13.24 10.93
C LEU A 236 -3.15 12.70 10.01
N GLY A 237 -3.51 12.14 8.85
CA GLY A 237 -2.54 11.60 7.89
C GLY A 237 -1.58 12.64 7.35
N HIS A 238 -2.08 13.79 6.90
CA HIS A 238 -1.22 14.86 6.37
C HIS A 238 -0.32 15.42 7.46
N ILE A 239 -0.87 15.72 8.64
CA ILE A 239 -0.10 16.26 9.76
C ILE A 239 0.99 15.26 10.17
N PHE A 240 0.65 13.98 10.32
CA PHE A 240 1.59 12.94 10.71
C PHE A 240 2.76 12.82 9.72
N PHE A 241 2.48 12.62 8.43
CA PHE A 241 3.55 12.39 7.44
C PHE A 241 4.32 13.67 7.07
N LEU A 242 3.69 14.85 7.05
CA LEU A 242 4.43 16.10 6.84
C LEU A 242 5.36 16.39 8.02
N SER A 243 4.92 16.12 9.25
CA SER A 243 5.79 16.24 10.43
C SER A 243 6.98 15.29 10.34
N LEU A 244 6.74 14.01 10.01
CA LEU A 244 7.82 13.03 9.84
C LEU A 244 8.78 13.38 8.69
N LEU A 245 8.27 13.90 7.57
CA LEU A 245 9.09 14.34 6.44
C LEU A 245 10.11 15.40 6.86
N VAL A 246 9.72 16.31 7.75
CA VAL A 246 10.60 17.35 8.29
C VAL A 246 11.51 16.79 9.38
N ILE A 247 11.00 15.98 10.31
CA ILE A 247 11.73 15.53 11.52
C ILE A 247 12.79 14.46 11.21
N LEU A 248 12.49 13.48 10.36
CA LEU A 248 13.36 12.31 10.13
C LEU A 248 14.76 12.67 9.62
N PRO A 249 14.97 13.66 8.72
CA PRO A 249 16.31 14.09 8.33
C PRO A 249 17.16 14.63 9.48
N TYR A 250 16.56 15.32 10.45
CA TYR A 250 17.28 15.83 11.64
C TYR A 250 17.62 14.68 12.60
N LEU A 251 16.68 13.76 12.82
CA LEU A 251 16.93 12.55 13.62
C LEU A 251 18.03 11.69 13.00
N HIS A 252 18.06 11.54 11.67
CA HIS A 252 19.13 10.82 10.97
C HIS A 252 20.49 11.45 11.24
N LYS A 253 20.62 12.77 11.11
CA LYS A 253 21.87 13.49 11.42
C LYS A 253 22.30 13.36 12.89
N ALA A 254 21.34 13.25 13.83
CA ALA A 254 21.62 13.15 15.26
C ALA A 254 21.99 11.73 15.70
N MET A 255 21.31 10.71 15.16
CA MET A 255 21.38 9.33 15.62
C MET A 255 22.29 8.42 14.79
N VAL A 256 22.74 8.87 13.61
CA VAL A 256 23.64 8.11 12.74
C VAL A 256 25.06 8.67 12.88
N PRO A 257 26.03 7.85 13.35
CA PRO A 257 27.42 8.28 13.48
C PRO A 257 28.00 8.75 12.14
N ARG A 258 28.69 9.88 12.11
CA ARG A 258 29.49 10.27 10.93
C ARG A 258 30.60 9.25 10.73
N LYS A 259 30.87 8.87 9.46
CA LYS A 259 31.90 7.88 9.08
C LYS A 259 33.28 8.11 9.72
N GLU A 260 33.64 9.35 10.05
CA GLU A 260 34.89 9.70 10.73
C GLU A 260 34.96 9.25 12.20
N LYS A 261 33.82 9.14 12.90
CA LYS A 261 33.78 8.67 14.29
C LYS A 261 33.90 7.15 14.40
N LEU A 262 33.39 6.40 13.42
CA LEU A 262 33.52 4.94 13.37
C LEU A 262 34.99 4.51 13.25
N LYS A 263 35.80 5.21 12.44
CA LYS A 263 37.25 5.00 12.33
C LYS A 263 38.07 5.31 13.61
N LYS A 264 37.48 6.02 14.59
CA LYS A 264 38.12 6.29 15.89
C LYS A 264 37.68 5.31 16.99
N MET A 265 36.69 4.46 16.70
CA MET A 265 36.14 3.47 17.63
C MET A 265 36.61 2.04 17.30
N GLU A 266 37.21 1.84 16.12
CA GLU A 266 38.05 0.68 15.77
C GLU A 266 39.49 0.89 16.24
#